data_AF-A0A6A7KQM8-F1
#
_entry.id   AF-A0A6A7KQM8-F1
#
_cell.length_a   1.000
_cell.length_b   1.000
_cell.length_c   1.000
_cell.angle_alpha   90.00
_cell.angle_beta   90.00
_cell.angle_gamma   90.00
#
_symmetry.space_group_name_H-M   'P 1'
#
loop_
_entity.id
_entity.type
_entity.pdbx_description
1 polymer ?
#
loop_
_entity_poly.entity_id
_entity_poly.type
_entity_poly.pdbx_seq_one_letter_code
_entity_poly.pdbx_strand_id
1 'polypeptide(L)'
;MVWFIVTDRMSAAFWLFVAAGISDGVDGFIAKKFHAETRLGSFLDPIADKVMLVCIYITLGLEEQLSSWLVILVVFRDALIIGGALLSQLLDHTLRVRPLFISKVNTVAQIVLAAVVLAELAPIFPAVPLVGAFEVVVGATTAISGAVYLVQWLSGTGKFFDEPASAAPAGKQERPTDRTAARPPDDDDERRRA
;
A
#
# COMPACT_ATOMS: atom_id res chain seq x y z
N MET A 1 16.87 -4.81 -16.46
CA MET A 1 17.43 -3.71 -15.65
C MET A 1 18.77 -4.08 -15.02
N VAL A 2 18.81 -5.01 -14.06
CA VAL A 2 20.06 -5.46 -13.38
C VAL A 2 21.20 -5.78 -14.35
N TRP A 3 20.92 -6.52 -15.42
CA TRP A 3 21.92 -6.82 -16.45
C TRP A 3 22.60 -5.57 -17.04
N PHE A 4 21.87 -4.49 -17.27
CA PHE A 4 22.44 -3.24 -17.80
C PHE A 4 23.31 -2.52 -16.77
N ILE A 5 22.97 -2.63 -15.49
CA ILE A 5 23.78 -2.08 -14.40
C ILE A 5 25.09 -2.88 -14.29
N VAL A 6 25.02 -4.22 -14.25
CA VAL A 6 26.22 -5.08 -14.14
C VAL A 6 27.13 -5.02 -15.39
N THR A 7 26.59 -4.60 -16.55
CA THR A 7 27.38 -4.45 -17.79
C THR A 7 27.86 -3.03 -18.06
N ASP A 8 27.82 -2.15 -17.04
CA ASP A 8 28.21 -0.74 -17.14
C ASP A 8 27.45 0.07 -18.21
N ARG A 9 26.27 -0.41 -18.63
CA ARG A 9 25.41 0.27 -19.60
C ARG A 9 24.39 1.16 -18.90
N MET A 10 24.89 2.12 -18.13
CA MET A 10 24.09 2.98 -17.25
C MET A 10 23.06 3.82 -17.99
N SER A 11 23.40 4.32 -19.19
CA SER A 11 22.44 5.07 -20.01
C SER A 11 21.26 4.20 -20.45
N ALA A 12 21.50 2.95 -20.82
CA ALA A 12 20.42 2.02 -21.17
C ALA A 12 19.58 1.65 -19.94
N ALA A 13 20.24 1.47 -18.78
CA ALA A 13 19.55 1.24 -17.51
C ALA A 13 18.63 2.42 -17.17
N PHE A 14 19.12 3.65 -17.22
CA PHE A 14 18.34 4.86 -16.94
C PHE A 14 17.11 4.97 -17.86
N TRP A 15 17.29 4.87 -19.18
CA TRP A 15 16.16 4.96 -20.11
C TRP A 15 15.16 3.84 -19.93
N LEU A 16 15.62 2.62 -19.61
CA LEU A 16 14.73 1.51 -19.30
C LEU A 16 13.93 1.76 -18.01
N PHE A 17 14.56 2.33 -16.98
CA PHE A 17 13.89 2.69 -15.73
C PHE A 17 12.80 3.74 -15.95
N VAL A 18 13.11 4.78 -16.71
CA VAL A 18 12.13 5.83 -17.07
C VAL A 18 11.01 5.25 -17.93
N ALA A 19 11.34 4.42 -18.92
CA ALA A 19 10.34 3.77 -19.76
C ALA A 19 9.41 2.85 -18.97
N ALA A 20 9.94 2.10 -18.00
CA ALA A 20 9.15 1.25 -17.10
C ALA A 20 8.16 2.10 -16.29
N GLY A 21 8.63 3.13 -15.59
CA GLY A 21 7.74 3.99 -14.79
C GLY A 21 6.68 4.75 -15.62
N ILE A 22 6.99 5.08 -16.88
CA ILE A 22 5.98 5.62 -17.80
C ILE A 22 4.99 4.54 -18.21
N SER A 23 5.44 3.32 -18.49
CA SER A 23 4.58 2.17 -18.82
C SER A 23 3.56 1.92 -17.71
N ASP A 24 3.99 1.82 -16.46
CA ASP A 24 3.11 1.53 -15.32
C ASP A 24 2.04 2.64 -15.15
N GLY A 25 2.44 3.90 -15.38
CA GLY A 25 1.51 5.03 -15.38
C GLY A 25 0.51 4.99 -16.53
N VAL A 26 0.94 4.58 -17.71
CA VAL A 26 0.10 4.45 -18.91
C VAL A 26 -0.85 3.26 -18.78
N ASP A 27 -0.36 2.10 -18.33
CA ASP A 27 -1.14 0.89 -18.13
C ASP A 27 -2.20 1.10 -17.04
N GLY A 28 -1.84 1.79 -15.95
CA GLY A 28 -2.79 2.21 -14.93
C GLY A 28 -3.85 3.20 -15.43
N PHE A 29 -3.49 4.11 -16.34
CA PHE A 29 -4.44 5.05 -16.94
C PHE A 29 -5.40 4.35 -17.91
N ILE A 30 -4.88 3.46 -18.76
CA ILE A 30 -5.68 2.68 -19.71
C ILE A 30 -6.62 1.75 -18.94
N ALA A 31 -6.16 1.05 -17.91
CA ALA A 31 -6.99 0.16 -17.10
C ALA A 31 -8.19 0.90 -16.48
N LYS A 32 -7.97 2.12 -15.96
CA LYS A 32 -9.04 2.99 -15.45
C LYS A 32 -10.01 3.45 -16.53
N LYS A 33 -9.51 3.83 -17.71
CA LYS A 33 -10.33 4.34 -18.81
C LYS A 33 -11.21 3.27 -19.44
N PHE A 34 -10.76 2.02 -19.46
CA PHE A 34 -11.48 0.89 -20.06
C PHE A 34 -12.20 0.00 -19.03
N HIS A 35 -12.19 0.35 -17.74
CA HIS A 35 -12.72 -0.47 -16.64
C HIS A 35 -12.18 -1.92 -16.65
N ALA A 36 -10.97 -2.10 -17.19
CA ALA A 36 -10.32 -3.39 -17.38
C ALA A 36 -9.33 -3.70 -16.23
N GLU A 37 -9.61 -3.21 -15.02
CA GLU A 37 -8.82 -3.52 -13.83
C GLU A 37 -9.16 -4.93 -13.35
N THR A 38 -8.22 -5.86 -13.52
CA THR A 38 -8.31 -7.17 -12.86
C THR A 38 -7.74 -7.07 -11.45
N ARG A 39 -8.37 -7.75 -10.47
CA ARG A 39 -7.82 -7.80 -9.10
C ARG A 39 -6.38 -8.30 -9.10
N LEU A 40 -6.09 -9.33 -9.88
CA LEU A 40 -4.73 -9.88 -9.97
C LEU A 40 -3.75 -8.84 -10.52
N GLY A 41 -4.04 -8.22 -11.66
CA GLY A 41 -3.18 -7.19 -12.25
C GLY A 41 -2.88 -6.04 -11.30
N SER A 42 -3.90 -5.54 -10.59
CA SER A 42 -3.73 -4.45 -9.61
C SER A 42 -2.80 -4.78 -8.43
N PHE A 43 -2.59 -6.07 -8.14
CA PHE A 43 -1.64 -6.54 -7.11
C PHE A 43 -0.28 -6.89 -7.70
N LEU A 44 -0.24 -7.45 -8.91
CA LEU A 44 1.02 -7.88 -9.55
C LEU A 44 1.90 -6.69 -9.96
N ASP A 45 1.31 -5.61 -10.49
CA ASP A 45 2.04 -4.40 -10.92
C ASP A 45 2.91 -3.82 -9.81
N PRO A 46 2.35 -3.44 -8.64
CA PRO A 46 3.14 -2.80 -7.59
C PRO A 46 4.15 -3.76 -6.94
N ILE A 47 3.94 -5.08 -7.04
CA ILE A 47 4.90 -6.08 -6.59
C ILE A 47 6.10 -6.12 -7.53
N ALA A 48 5.85 -6.14 -8.85
CA ALA A 48 6.90 -6.14 -9.86
C ALA A 48 7.77 -4.88 -9.74
N ASP A 49 7.16 -3.71 -9.61
CA ASP A 49 7.86 -2.43 -9.40
C ASP A 49 8.75 -2.47 -8.17
N LYS A 50 8.21 -3.02 -7.08
CA LYS A 50 8.93 -3.09 -5.81
C LYS A 50 10.10 -4.06 -5.87
N VAL A 51 9.92 -5.21 -6.51
CA VAL A 51 11.02 -6.18 -6.74
C VAL A 51 12.09 -5.56 -7.63
N MET A 52 11.69 -4.89 -8.71
CA MET A 52 12.61 -4.19 -9.60
C MET A 52 13.43 -3.14 -8.82
N LEU A 53 12.77 -2.32 -8.01
CA LEU A 53 13.42 -1.31 -7.18
C LEU A 53 14.43 -1.94 -6.20
N VAL A 54 14.02 -2.99 -5.46
CA VAL A 54 14.92 -3.69 -4.52
C VAL A 54 16.14 -4.26 -5.25
N CYS A 55 15.95 -4.87 -6.43
CA CYS A 55 17.06 -5.37 -7.23
C CYS A 55 18.02 -4.25 -7.65
N ILE A 56 17.50 -3.09 -8.10
CA ILE A 56 18.32 -1.92 -8.46
C ILE A 56 19.17 -1.47 -7.26
N TYR A 57 18.56 -1.34 -6.07
CA TYR A 57 19.27 -0.94 -4.86
C TYR A 57 20.38 -1.92 -4.46
N ILE A 58 20.09 -3.22 -4.53
CA ILE A 58 21.09 -4.26 -4.25
C ILE A 58 22.24 -4.15 -5.24
N THR A 59 21.95 -4.06 -6.54
CA THR A 59 23.01 -3.97 -7.57
C THR A 59 23.83 -2.70 -7.41
N LEU A 60 23.20 -1.53 -7.22
CA LEU A 60 23.91 -0.27 -7.00
C LEU A 60 24.76 -0.28 -5.72
N GLY A 61 24.31 -0.98 -4.66
CA GLY A 61 25.11 -1.17 -3.46
C GLY A 61 26.31 -2.11 -3.65
N LEU A 62 26.19 -3.11 -4.53
CA LEU A 62 27.29 -4.01 -4.87
C LEU A 62 28.34 -3.33 -5.75
N GLU A 63 27.91 -2.40 -6.61
CA GLU A 63 28.79 -1.55 -7.43
C GLU A 63 29.39 -0.36 -6.63
N GLU A 64 29.24 -0.33 -5.31
CA GLU A 64 29.69 0.74 -4.40
C GLU A 64 29.13 2.14 -4.71
N GLN A 65 28.07 2.24 -5.53
CA GLN A 65 27.42 3.50 -5.90
C GLN A 65 26.40 3.98 -4.87
N LEU A 66 25.95 3.07 -4.00
CA LEU A 66 25.11 3.39 -2.85
C LEU A 66 25.73 2.84 -1.57
N SER A 67 25.59 3.60 -0.49
CA SER A 67 26.04 3.18 0.82
C SER A 67 25.35 1.88 1.27
N SER A 68 26.11 0.85 1.67
CA SER A 68 25.56 -0.46 2.01
C SER A 68 24.57 -0.42 3.19
N TRP A 69 24.77 0.49 4.15
CA TRP A 69 23.84 0.68 5.27
C TRP A 69 22.43 1.06 4.79
N LEU A 70 22.34 1.85 3.73
CA LEU A 70 21.08 2.31 3.15
C LEU A 70 20.38 1.16 2.43
N VAL A 71 21.13 0.38 1.65
CA VAL A 71 20.60 -0.82 0.96
C VAL A 71 20.05 -1.82 1.97
N ILE A 72 20.79 -2.13 3.03
CA ILE A 72 20.36 -3.03 4.11
C ILE A 72 19.06 -2.51 4.74
N LEU A 73 19.00 -1.21 5.05
CA LEU A 73 17.85 -0.59 5.70
C LEU A 73 16.60 -0.64 4.81
N VAL A 74 16.74 -0.39 3.50
CA VAL A 74 15.65 -0.50 2.51
C VAL A 74 15.12 -1.92 2.42
N VAL A 75 16.01 -2.90 2.22
CA VAL A 75 15.65 -4.33 2.12
C VAL A 75 14.98 -4.82 3.39
N PHE A 76 15.54 -4.48 4.55
CA PHE A 76 14.99 -4.86 5.85
C PHE A 76 13.59 -4.27 6.06
N ARG A 77 13.39 -2.99 5.77
CA ARG A 77 12.07 -2.34 5.87
C ARG A 77 11.04 -3.04 4.99
N ASP A 78 11.41 -3.40 3.77
CA ASP A 78 10.49 -4.07 2.85
C ASP A 78 10.17 -5.50 3.27
N ALA A 79 11.15 -6.23 3.78
CA ALA A 79 10.94 -7.53 4.40
C ALA A 79 10.03 -7.44 5.63
N LEU A 80 10.19 -6.41 6.47
CA LEU A 80 9.31 -6.17 7.62
C LEU A 80 7.86 -5.91 7.20
N ILE A 81 7.63 -5.05 6.20
CA ILE A 81 6.25 -4.75 5.75
C ILE A 81 5.59 -5.99 5.16
N ILE A 82 6.29 -6.73 4.29
CA ILE A 82 5.74 -7.94 3.65
C ILE A 82 5.54 -9.05 4.69
N GLY A 83 6.54 -9.30 5.54
CA GLY A 83 6.48 -10.29 6.61
C GLY A 83 5.37 -10.00 7.62
N GLY A 84 5.17 -8.72 7.98
CA GLY A 84 4.07 -8.30 8.86
C GLY A 84 2.71 -8.48 8.22
N ALA A 85 2.56 -8.14 6.94
CA ALA A 85 1.33 -8.38 6.21
C ALA A 85 1.00 -9.87 6.10
N LEU A 86 2.01 -10.73 5.89
CA LEU A 86 1.83 -12.18 5.78
C LEU A 86 1.51 -12.80 7.15
N LEU A 87 2.22 -12.42 8.21
CA LEU A 87 1.96 -12.94 9.56
C LEU A 87 0.58 -12.52 10.06
N SER A 88 0.15 -11.29 9.77
CA SER A 88 -1.22 -10.83 10.09
C SER A 88 -2.28 -11.70 9.43
N GLN A 89 -2.08 -12.08 8.16
CA GLN A 89 -3.01 -12.96 7.45
C GLN A 89 -3.02 -14.37 8.03
N LEU A 90 -1.86 -14.89 8.41
CA LEU A 90 -1.75 -16.26 8.96
C LEU A 90 -2.35 -16.38 10.37
N LEU A 91 -2.38 -15.30 11.14
CA LEU A 91 -2.88 -15.28 12.52
C LEU A 91 -4.38 -14.93 12.64
N ASP A 92 -5.11 -14.75 11.52
CA ASP A 92 -6.52 -14.27 11.47
C ASP A 92 -6.79 -12.97 12.26
N HIS A 93 -5.73 -12.31 12.74
CA HIS A 93 -5.82 -10.96 13.25
C HIS A 93 -5.96 -10.06 12.04
N THR A 94 -7.16 -9.48 11.90
CA THR A 94 -7.40 -8.31 11.06
C THR A 94 -6.65 -7.12 11.65
N LEU A 95 -5.31 -7.17 11.66
CA LEU A 95 -4.50 -5.98 11.80
C LEU A 95 -4.87 -5.14 10.59
N ARG A 96 -5.78 -4.20 10.80
CA ARG A 96 -5.99 -3.07 9.90
C ARG A 96 -4.72 -2.25 9.98
N VAL A 97 -3.66 -2.74 9.34
CA VAL A 97 -2.48 -1.96 9.00
C VAL A 97 -3.02 -0.91 8.03
N ARG A 98 -3.47 0.22 8.58
CA ARG A 98 -3.87 1.35 7.75
C ARG A 98 -2.67 1.66 6.88
N PRO A 99 -2.80 1.67 5.55
CA PRO A 99 -1.69 2.04 4.69
C PRO A 99 -1.29 3.47 5.06
N LEU A 100 -0.18 3.62 5.78
CA LEU A 100 0.27 4.93 6.21
C LEU A 100 0.81 5.66 4.99
N PHE A 101 0.42 6.92 4.84
CA PHE A 101 0.95 7.82 3.82
C PHE A 101 2.49 7.87 3.82
N ILE A 102 3.11 7.58 4.97
CA ILE A 102 4.56 7.43 5.16
C ILE A 102 5.20 6.44 4.17
N SER A 103 4.58 5.29 3.87
CA SER A 103 5.18 4.30 2.97
C SER A 103 5.18 4.75 1.52
N LYS A 104 4.17 5.52 1.10
CA LYS A 104 4.12 6.10 -0.25
C LYS A 104 5.23 7.13 -0.44
N VAL A 105 5.39 8.03 0.54
CA VAL A 105 6.46 9.04 0.51
C VAL A 105 7.83 8.36 0.43
N ASN A 106 8.04 7.31 1.21
CA ASN A 106 9.31 6.60 1.20
C ASN A 106 9.59 5.89 -0.13
N THR A 107 8.59 5.24 -0.73
CA THR A 107 8.74 4.61 -2.04
C THR A 107 9.04 5.64 -3.13
N VAL A 108 8.36 6.80 -3.12
CA VAL A 108 8.66 7.89 -4.06
C VAL A 108 10.08 8.39 -3.86
N ALA A 109 10.52 8.61 -2.61
CA ALA A 109 11.88 9.05 -2.32
C ALA A 109 12.92 8.02 -2.83
N GLN A 110 12.64 6.72 -2.70
CA GLN A 110 13.52 5.67 -3.21
C GLN A 110 13.57 5.64 -4.74
N ILE A 111 12.43 5.76 -5.42
CA ILE A 111 12.37 5.86 -6.89
C ILE A 111 13.19 7.06 -7.37
N VAL A 112 13.06 8.22 -6.70
CA VAL A 112 13.80 9.43 -7.05
C VAL A 112 15.30 9.23 -6.84
N LEU A 113 15.74 8.66 -5.71
CA LEU A 113 17.16 8.38 -5.48
C LEU A 113 17.72 7.43 -6.53
N ALA A 114 17.01 6.33 -6.86
CA ALA A 114 17.43 5.41 -7.90
C ALA A 114 17.56 6.11 -9.27
N ALA A 115 16.60 6.97 -9.63
CA ALA A 115 16.66 7.76 -10.85
C ALA A 115 17.86 8.72 -10.87
N VAL A 116 18.12 9.42 -9.77
CA VAL A 116 19.25 10.36 -9.65
C VAL A 116 20.58 9.64 -9.80
N VAL A 117 20.78 8.51 -9.09
CA VAL A 117 22.01 7.71 -9.18
C VAL A 117 22.21 7.20 -10.61
N LEU A 118 21.18 6.63 -11.22
CA LEU A 118 21.27 6.15 -12.60
C LEU A 118 21.55 7.28 -13.60
N ALA A 119 21.01 8.49 -13.38
CA ALA A 119 21.22 9.62 -14.26
C ALA A 119 22.64 10.20 -14.16
N GLU A 120 23.20 10.21 -12.94
CA GLU A 120 24.60 10.61 -12.68
C GLU A 120 25.58 9.61 -13.31
N LEU A 121 25.31 8.31 -13.16
CA LEU A 121 26.12 7.24 -13.75
C LEU A 121 25.97 7.13 -15.28
N ALA A 122 24.89 7.63 -15.86
CA ALA A 122 24.60 7.62 -17.29
C ALA A 122 25.19 8.81 -18.09
N PRO A 123 26.20 9.50 -17.52
CA PRO A 123 26.52 10.93 -17.70
C PRO A 123 25.45 11.82 -18.37
N ILE A 124 24.19 11.74 -17.95
CA ILE A 124 23.11 12.54 -18.55
C ILE A 124 23.10 13.97 -18.00
N PHE A 125 23.43 14.12 -16.73
CA PHE A 125 23.53 15.41 -16.03
C PHE A 125 24.95 15.63 -15.50
N PRO A 126 25.39 16.89 -15.33
CA PRO A 126 26.67 17.16 -14.67
C PRO A 126 26.68 16.54 -13.27
N ALA A 127 27.83 15.96 -12.88
CA ALA A 127 28.02 15.35 -11.56
C ALA A 127 27.87 16.42 -10.46
N VAL A 128 26.66 16.52 -9.92
CA VAL A 128 26.37 17.28 -8.70
C VAL A 128 26.38 16.26 -7.57
N PRO A 129 27.01 16.52 -6.41
CA PRO A 129 27.06 15.58 -5.27
C PRO A 129 25.70 15.50 -4.55
N LEU A 130 24.63 15.28 -5.32
CA LEU A 130 23.25 15.23 -4.88
C LEU A 130 22.93 13.87 -4.25
N VAL A 131 23.59 12.80 -4.71
CA VAL A 131 23.38 11.43 -4.23
C VAL A 131 23.53 11.33 -2.73
N GLY A 132 24.60 11.87 -2.14
CA GLY A 132 24.79 11.83 -0.68
C GLY A 132 23.67 12.53 0.11
N ALA A 133 23.15 13.66 -0.38
CA ALA A 133 22.02 14.34 0.26
C ALA A 133 20.72 13.51 0.15
N PHE A 134 20.46 12.93 -1.02
CA PHE A 134 19.30 12.05 -1.23
C PHE A 134 19.41 10.75 -0.45
N GLU A 135 20.61 10.18 -0.27
CA GLU A 135 20.85 9.02 0.58
C GLU A 135 20.41 9.29 2.02
N VAL A 136 20.79 10.44 2.59
CA VAL A 136 20.38 10.81 3.96
C VAL A 136 18.87 10.97 4.05
N VAL A 137 18.25 11.64 3.08
CA VAL A 137 16.79 11.82 3.05
C VAL A 137 16.07 10.48 2.97
N VAL A 138 16.45 9.61 2.03
CA VAL A 138 15.85 8.29 1.84
C VAL A 138 16.10 7.39 3.04
N GLY A 139 17.31 7.43 3.61
CA GLY A 139 17.65 6.72 4.83
C GLY A 139 16.75 7.14 6.00
N ALA A 140 16.58 8.45 6.20
CA ALA A 140 15.72 9.00 7.25
C ALA A 140 14.25 8.61 7.05
N THR A 141 13.69 8.78 5.84
CA THR A 141 12.29 8.42 5.56
C THR A 141 12.06 6.91 5.69
N THR A 142 13.06 6.09 5.31
CA THR A 142 12.95 4.64 5.43
C THR A 142 13.06 4.20 6.89
N ALA A 143 13.94 4.81 7.68
CA ALA A 143 14.08 4.53 9.10
C ALA A 143 12.80 4.90 9.87
N ILE A 144 12.24 6.08 9.59
CA ILE A 144 10.96 6.53 10.16
C ILE A 144 9.84 5.56 9.77
N SER A 145 9.75 5.19 8.50
CA SER A 145 8.76 4.20 8.06
C SER A 145 8.93 2.87 8.77
N GLY A 146 10.15 2.34 8.87
CA GLY A 146 10.43 1.09 9.57
C GLY A 146 10.04 1.15 11.04
N ALA A 147 10.40 2.23 11.74
CA ALA A 147 10.07 2.44 13.15
C ALA A 147 8.55 2.52 13.38
N VAL A 148 7.82 3.25 12.52
CA VAL A 148 6.36 3.38 12.61
C VAL A 148 5.66 2.03 12.47
N TYR A 149 6.11 1.20 11.51
CA TYR A 149 5.56 -0.14 11.34
C TYR A 149 5.93 -1.09 12.48
N LEU A 150 7.18 -1.02 12.95
CA LEU A 150 7.64 -1.82 14.08
C LEU A 150 6.86 -1.50 15.36
N VAL A 151 6.65 -0.21 15.65
CA VAL A 151 5.84 0.23 16.80
C VAL A 151 4.39 -0.25 16.65
N GLN A 152 3.77 -0.09 15.48
CA GLN A 152 2.40 -0.57 15.27
C GLN A 152 2.25 -2.08 15.48
N TRP A 153 3.27 -2.85 15.10
CA TRP A 153 3.27 -4.30 15.27
C TRP A 153 3.54 -4.70 16.73
N LEU A 154 4.58 -4.14 17.36
CA LEU A 154 4.92 -4.42 18.76
C LEU A 154 3.84 -3.98 19.73
N SER A 155 3.19 -2.85 19.45
CA SER A 155 2.02 -2.37 20.18
C SER A 155 0.76 -3.14 19.81
N GLY A 156 0.82 -4.46 19.56
CA GLY A 156 -0.30 -5.37 19.24
C GLY A 156 -1.40 -5.42 20.30
N THR A 157 -1.99 -4.27 20.61
CA THR A 157 -2.95 -4.01 21.66
C THR A 157 -4.20 -3.49 20.97
N GLY A 158 -5.26 -4.28 21.06
CA GLY A 158 -6.60 -3.78 20.86
C GLY A 158 -6.83 -2.50 21.67
N LYS A 159 -7.45 -1.53 21.00
CA LYS A 159 -7.92 -0.21 21.44
C LYS A 159 -7.07 0.97 20.96
N PHE A 160 -7.79 2.05 20.68
CA PHE A 160 -7.34 3.44 20.55
C PHE A 160 -7.15 4.00 19.12
N PHE A 161 -8.21 3.90 18.31
CA PHE A 161 -8.95 5.15 18.11
C PHE A 161 -9.89 5.26 19.29
N ASP A 162 -9.70 6.27 20.14
CA ASP A 162 -10.71 6.67 21.12
C ASP A 162 -12.04 6.84 20.39
N GLU A 163 -13.07 6.14 20.85
CA GLU A 163 -14.41 6.66 20.68
C GLU A 163 -14.71 7.50 21.92
N PRO A 164 -15.15 8.75 21.71
CA PRO A 164 -16.44 9.03 22.30
C PRO A 164 -17.40 9.69 21.31
N ALA A 165 -18.62 9.14 21.35
CA ALA A 165 -19.89 9.75 21.03
C ALA A 165 -20.22 9.99 19.55
N SER A 166 -20.98 9.05 18.95
CA SER A 166 -22.42 9.28 18.76
C SER A 166 -23.02 8.25 17.79
N ALA A 167 -23.59 7.17 18.34
CA ALA A 167 -24.86 6.63 17.87
C ALA A 167 -25.41 5.67 18.95
N ALA A 168 -26.32 6.23 19.74
CA ALA A 168 -27.26 5.67 20.73
C ALA A 168 -27.36 4.13 20.92
N PRO A 169 -27.64 3.67 22.15
CA PRO A 169 -27.68 2.26 22.50
C PRO A 169 -28.87 1.56 21.82
N ALA A 170 -28.62 0.36 21.30
CA ALA A 170 -29.67 -0.60 21.02
C ALA A 170 -30.40 -0.95 22.33
N GLY A 171 -31.66 -0.54 22.42
CA GLY A 171 -32.49 -0.76 23.60
C GLY A 171 -33.96 -1.00 23.24
N LYS A 172 -34.29 -2.28 23.05
CA LYS A 172 -35.60 -2.92 23.30
C LYS A 172 -36.87 -2.20 22.82
N GLN A 173 -37.50 -2.76 21.79
CA GLN A 173 -38.96 -2.97 21.83
C GLN A 173 -39.40 -4.09 20.89
N GLU A 174 -39.28 -5.34 21.37
CA GLU A 174 -40.31 -6.32 21.03
C GLU A 174 -41.56 -5.98 21.86
N ARG A 175 -42.64 -5.61 21.17
CA ARG A 175 -44.00 -5.89 21.65
C ARG A 175 -44.78 -6.51 20.49
N PRO A 176 -45.45 -7.65 20.71
CA PRO A 176 -46.29 -8.27 19.70
C PRO A 176 -47.48 -7.35 19.42
N THR A 177 -47.56 -6.82 18.20
CA THR A 177 -48.80 -6.27 17.67
C THR A 177 -49.77 -7.42 17.45
N ASP A 178 -50.59 -7.62 18.46
CA ASP A 178 -51.93 -8.16 18.37
C ASP A 178 -52.62 -7.62 17.11
N ARG A 179 -52.69 -8.47 16.08
CA ARG A 179 -53.48 -8.29 14.87
C ARG A 179 -54.19 -9.61 14.55
N THR A 180 -54.87 -10.14 15.55
CA THR A 180 -55.95 -11.12 15.35
C THR A 180 -57.19 -10.64 16.11
N ALA A 181 -57.62 -9.42 15.84
CA ALA A 181 -59.02 -9.04 15.98
C ALA A 181 -59.68 -9.28 14.62
N ALA A 182 -60.06 -10.53 14.37
CA ALA A 182 -61.06 -10.84 13.36
C ALA A 182 -62.33 -10.07 13.73
N ARG A 183 -62.69 -9.13 12.86
CA ARG A 183 -63.93 -8.36 12.93
C ARG A 183 -65.12 -9.35 12.93
N PRO A 184 -66.09 -9.23 13.84
CA PRO A 184 -67.32 -10.03 13.77
C PRO A 184 -68.11 -9.67 12.49
N PRO A 185 -68.93 -10.61 11.97
CA PRO A 185 -69.58 -10.48 10.68
C PRO A 185 -70.61 -9.34 10.66
N ASP A 186 -70.68 -8.70 9.48
CA ASP A 186 -71.61 -7.63 9.11
C ASP A 186 -73.07 -8.11 9.22
N ASP A 187 -73.93 -7.22 9.69
CA ASP A 187 -75.38 -7.36 9.73
C ASP A 187 -75.94 -7.45 8.30
N ASP A 188 -76.26 -8.65 7.84
CA ASP A 188 -76.97 -8.85 6.56
C ASP A 188 -78.00 -10.01 6.59
N ASP A 189 -78.50 -10.37 7.77
CA ASP A 189 -79.55 -11.40 7.92
C ASP A 189 -80.80 -10.89 8.66
N GLU A 190 -81.24 -9.69 8.28
CA GLU A 190 -82.60 -9.15 8.49
C GLU A 190 -83.69 -9.95 7.73
N ARG A 191 -83.50 -11.27 7.48
CA ARG A 191 -84.40 -12.09 6.67
C ARG A 191 -84.43 -13.54 7.12
N ARG A 192 -84.93 -13.83 8.33
CA ARG A 192 -85.61 -15.10 8.70
C ARG A 192 -85.98 -15.01 10.18
N ARG A 193 -87.28 -15.14 10.49
CA ARG A 193 -87.89 -15.29 11.84
C ARG A 193 -88.38 -14.00 12.51
N ALA A 194 -89.42 -13.42 11.93
CA ALA A 194 -90.55 -12.83 12.66
C ALA A 194 -91.82 -13.14 11.87
#